data_AF-A0A6N8NQ72-F1
#
_entry.id   AF-A0A6N8NQ72-F1
#
_cell.length_a   1.000
_cell.length_b   1.000
_cell.length_c   1.000
_cell.angle_alpha   90.00
_cell.angle_beta   90.00
_cell.angle_gamma   90.00
#
_symmetry.space_group_name_H-M   'P 1'
#
loop_
_entity.id
_entity.type
_entity.pdbx_description
1 polymer ?
#
loop_
_entity_poly.entity_id
_entity_poly.type
_entity_poly.pdbx_seq_one_letter_code
_entity_poly.pdbx_strand_id
1 'polypeptide(L)'
;MIPFSCVDGPGSRLALFLQGCNLRCKNCHNPWTMGRCNDCGECVPQCPHQALQIVDGKVVWNAVVCEQCDTCLKRCPQHATPMAQSMSVDEVLSHVRKAVLFIEGITVSGGEATTQLPFVVALFTAIKNDPQLRHLTCLVDSNGMLSETGWEKLLPVCDGAMLDLKAWGSECHQQLTGRDNQQIKRSICLLAERGKLAELRLLVIPDQVDYLHHIE
;
A
#
# COMPACT_ATOMS: atom_id res chain seq x y z
N MET A 1 -9.98 -1.26 -1.02
CA MET A 1 -9.83 -2.73 -0.93
C MET A 1 -10.40 -3.33 -2.20
N ILE A 2 -9.68 -4.27 -2.81
CA ILE A 2 -10.10 -5.01 -4.00
C ILE A 2 -10.34 -6.47 -3.54
N PRO A 3 -11.59 -6.97 -3.55
CA PRO A 3 -11.90 -8.30 -3.03
C PRO A 3 -11.23 -9.46 -3.78
N PHE A 4 -10.91 -9.26 -5.05
CA PHE A 4 -10.26 -10.25 -5.92
C PHE A 4 -9.36 -9.55 -6.94
N SER A 5 -8.09 -9.96 -6.99
CA SER A 5 -7.08 -9.47 -7.91
C SER A 5 -6.15 -10.61 -8.33
N CYS A 6 -5.70 -10.58 -9.59
CA CYS A 6 -4.69 -11.48 -10.14
C CYS A 6 -3.37 -10.76 -10.47
N VAL A 7 -3.25 -9.48 -10.10
CA VAL A 7 -2.09 -8.63 -10.41
C VAL A 7 -1.40 -8.08 -9.16
N ASP A 8 -1.97 -8.28 -7.98
CA ASP A 8 -1.42 -7.82 -6.69
C ASP A 8 -0.58 -8.90 -5.98
N GLY A 9 0.09 -9.75 -6.76
CA GLY A 9 0.94 -10.85 -6.28
C GLY A 9 0.55 -12.22 -6.85
N PRO A 10 1.24 -13.30 -6.42
CA PRO A 10 1.00 -14.64 -6.93
C PRO A 10 -0.40 -15.16 -6.55
N GLY A 11 -1.06 -15.75 -7.54
CA GLY A 11 -2.38 -16.33 -7.39
C GLY A 11 -3.51 -15.31 -7.36
N SER A 12 -4.67 -15.76 -6.93
CA SER A 12 -5.85 -14.92 -6.68
C SER A 12 -5.76 -14.31 -5.27
N ARG A 13 -5.94 -13.00 -5.15
CA ARG A 13 -5.68 -12.29 -3.88
C ARG A 13 -6.74 -11.26 -3.56
N LEU A 14 -7.02 -11.06 -2.27
CA LEU A 14 -7.65 -9.82 -1.80
C LEU A 14 -6.55 -8.79 -1.56
N ALA A 15 -6.67 -7.61 -2.19
CA ALA A 15 -5.71 -6.53 -2.05
C ALA A 15 -6.26 -5.40 -1.16
N LEU A 16 -5.58 -5.15 -0.04
CA LEU A 16 -5.90 -4.09 0.91
C LEU A 16 -4.95 -2.91 0.70
N PHE A 17 -5.48 -1.76 0.29
CA PHE A 17 -4.70 -0.55 0.04
C PHE A 17 -4.80 0.40 1.24
N LEU A 18 -3.67 0.67 1.89
CA LEU A 18 -3.56 1.55 3.06
C LEU A 18 -3.16 2.98 2.69
N GLN A 19 -3.63 3.97 3.46
CA GLN A 19 -3.21 5.37 3.32
C GLN A 19 -1.85 5.67 3.99
N GLY A 20 -1.09 6.55 3.35
CA GLY A 20 0.19 7.07 3.80
C GLY A 20 1.36 6.41 3.06
N CYS A 21 2.27 7.23 2.53
CA CYS A 21 3.52 6.78 1.91
C CYS A 21 4.68 7.69 2.36
N ASN A 22 5.83 7.10 2.61
CA ASN A 22 7.07 7.79 2.97
C ASN A 22 7.95 8.16 1.76
N LEU A 23 7.52 7.85 0.54
CA LEU A 23 8.09 8.33 -0.73
C LEU A 23 7.20 9.38 -1.39
N ARG A 24 7.76 10.11 -2.36
CA ARG A 24 7.08 11.10 -3.21
C ARG A 24 7.45 10.82 -4.68
N CYS A 25 7.05 9.65 -5.17
CA CYS A 25 7.36 9.21 -6.53
C CYS A 25 6.73 10.16 -7.55
N LYS A 26 7.53 10.67 -8.49
CA LYS A 26 7.04 11.51 -9.60
C LYS A 26 5.98 10.80 -10.45
N ASN A 27 6.17 9.50 -10.65
CA ASN A 27 5.26 8.65 -11.43
C ASN A 27 4.40 7.76 -10.51
N CYS A 28 3.98 8.28 -9.36
CA CYS A 28 3.08 7.54 -8.48
C CYS A 28 1.76 7.26 -9.20
N HIS A 29 1.39 6.00 -9.35
CA HIS A 29 0.11 5.61 -9.97
C HIS A 29 -1.09 6.05 -9.12
N ASN A 30 -0.93 6.07 -7.80
CA ASN A 30 -1.98 6.44 -6.84
C ASN A 30 -1.53 7.59 -5.93
N PRO A 31 -1.33 8.81 -6.44
CA PRO A 31 -0.74 9.90 -5.65
C PRO A 31 -1.56 10.26 -4.41
N TRP A 32 -2.89 10.06 -4.45
CA TRP A 32 -3.81 10.27 -3.33
C TRP A 32 -3.67 9.23 -2.19
N THR A 33 -2.78 8.25 -2.29
CA THR A 33 -2.42 7.36 -1.16
C THR A 33 -1.20 7.85 -0.39
N MET A 34 -0.51 8.90 -0.85
CA MET A 34 0.71 9.38 -0.20
C MET A 34 0.44 10.05 1.15
N GLY A 35 -0.64 10.81 1.27
CA GLY A 35 -1.03 11.48 2.50
C GLY A 35 -2.16 10.81 3.25
N ARG A 36 -2.53 11.42 4.36
CA ARG A 36 -3.71 11.06 5.16
C ARG A 36 -4.61 12.28 5.23
N CYS A 37 -5.93 12.07 5.10
CA CYS A 37 -6.88 13.15 5.25
C CYS A 37 -6.72 13.77 6.64
N ASN A 38 -6.63 15.08 6.70
CA ASN A 38 -6.57 15.86 7.94
C ASN A 38 -7.84 16.69 8.17
N ASP A 39 -8.91 16.33 7.48
CA ASP A 39 -10.23 16.95 7.60
C ASP A 39 -10.29 18.46 7.28
N CYS A 40 -9.32 19.01 6.55
CA CYS A 40 -9.29 20.43 6.19
C CYS A 40 -10.50 20.93 5.40
N GLY A 41 -11.28 20.04 4.78
CA GLY A 41 -12.54 20.39 4.11
C GLY A 41 -12.41 21.03 2.73
N GLU A 42 -11.20 21.28 2.20
CA GLU A 42 -11.02 21.96 0.90
C GLU A 42 -11.71 21.27 -0.28
N CYS A 43 -11.86 19.93 -0.21
CA CYS A 43 -12.53 19.14 -1.23
C CYS A 43 -14.08 19.24 -1.20
N VAL A 44 -14.67 19.63 -0.06
CA VAL A 44 -16.12 19.64 0.17
C VAL A 44 -16.86 20.58 -0.78
N PRO A 45 -16.53 21.90 -0.86
CA PRO A 45 -17.23 22.81 -1.77
C PRO A 45 -16.97 22.52 -3.25
N GLN A 46 -16.02 21.64 -3.56
CA GLN A 46 -15.62 21.30 -4.92
C GLN A 46 -16.23 19.99 -5.40
N CYS A 47 -16.99 19.27 -4.57
CA CYS A 47 -17.64 18.03 -4.95
C CYS A 47 -18.87 18.32 -5.84
N PRO A 48 -18.85 17.97 -7.14
CA PRO A 48 -19.96 18.31 -8.05
C PRO A 48 -21.24 17.53 -7.73
N HIS A 49 -21.12 16.37 -7.07
CA HIS A 49 -22.25 15.51 -6.68
C HIS A 49 -22.69 15.70 -5.23
N GLN A 50 -22.10 16.65 -4.49
CA GLN A 50 -22.43 16.91 -3.08
C GLN A 50 -22.31 15.66 -2.18
N ALA A 51 -21.40 14.75 -2.51
CA ALA A 51 -21.15 13.52 -1.77
C ALA A 51 -20.24 13.70 -0.55
N LEU A 52 -19.78 14.93 -0.27
CA LEU A 52 -18.88 15.27 0.83
C LEU A 52 -19.51 16.33 1.71
N GLN A 53 -19.35 16.19 3.02
CA GLN A 53 -19.83 17.15 4.01
C GLN A 53 -18.88 17.22 5.21
N ILE A 54 -18.95 18.29 5.99
CA ILE A 54 -18.23 18.39 7.27
C ILE A 54 -19.21 18.12 8.41
N VAL A 55 -18.94 17.11 9.22
CA VAL A 55 -19.71 16.75 10.42
C VAL A 55 -18.75 16.62 11.58
N ASP A 56 -19.00 17.35 12.67
CA ASP A 56 -18.13 17.38 13.86
C ASP A 56 -16.64 17.64 13.55
N GLY A 57 -16.40 18.53 12.59
CA GLY A 57 -15.05 18.88 12.13
C GLY A 57 -14.36 17.82 11.28
N LYS A 58 -15.05 16.76 10.85
CA LYS A 58 -14.53 15.71 9.98
C LYS A 58 -15.17 15.72 8.61
N VAL A 59 -14.39 15.42 7.58
CA VAL A 59 -14.91 15.24 6.23
C VAL A 59 -15.56 13.86 6.16
N VAL A 60 -16.88 13.84 5.96
CA VAL A 60 -17.67 12.62 5.80
C VAL A 60 -18.01 12.42 4.33
N TRP A 61 -17.68 11.24 3.83
CA TRP A 61 -18.00 10.80 2.47
C TRP A 61 -19.26 9.94 2.45
N ASN A 62 -20.19 10.28 1.57
CA ASN A 62 -21.39 9.49 1.29
C ASN A 62 -21.19 8.65 0.02
N ALA A 63 -20.96 7.34 0.21
CA ALA A 63 -20.74 6.41 -0.88
C ALA A 63 -21.95 6.21 -1.80
N VAL A 64 -23.18 6.44 -1.33
CA VAL A 64 -24.41 6.28 -2.13
C VAL A 64 -24.58 7.41 -3.15
N VAL A 65 -24.13 8.61 -2.78
CA VAL A 65 -24.25 9.82 -3.62
C VAL A 65 -23.03 10.00 -4.53
N CYS A 66 -21.88 9.44 -4.17
CA CYS A 66 -20.64 9.63 -4.89
C CYS A 66 -20.62 8.89 -6.25
N GLU A 67 -20.48 9.64 -7.34
CA GLU A 67 -20.30 9.09 -8.70
C GLU A 67 -18.83 8.82 -9.07
N GLN A 68 -17.90 8.85 -8.11
CA GLN A 68 -16.47 8.52 -8.32
C GLN A 68 -15.78 9.37 -9.41
N CYS A 69 -16.13 10.66 -9.53
CA CYS A 69 -15.55 11.56 -10.52
C CYS A 69 -14.11 12.04 -10.23
N ASP A 70 -13.49 11.60 -9.13
CA ASP A 70 -12.14 11.94 -8.66
C ASP A 70 -11.83 13.43 -8.44
N THR A 71 -12.83 14.32 -8.47
CA THR A 71 -12.61 15.77 -8.26
C THR A 71 -11.99 16.06 -6.90
N CYS A 72 -12.40 15.33 -5.85
CA CYS A 72 -11.84 15.48 -4.51
C CYS A 72 -10.38 15.04 -4.41
N LEU A 73 -9.96 14.05 -5.20
CA LEU A 73 -8.58 13.55 -5.22
C LEU A 73 -7.64 14.57 -5.84
N LYS A 74 -8.02 15.12 -6.99
CA LYS A 74 -7.23 16.10 -7.76
C LYS A 74 -7.01 17.43 -7.01
N ARG A 75 -7.90 17.75 -6.07
CA ARG A 75 -7.87 19.00 -5.31
C ARG A 75 -7.35 18.84 -3.89
N CYS A 76 -7.07 17.62 -3.43
CA CYS A 76 -6.65 17.41 -2.06
C CYS A 76 -5.22 17.91 -1.85
N PRO A 77 -4.99 18.94 -0.99
CA PRO A 77 -3.64 19.46 -0.74
C PRO A 77 -2.76 18.45 0.01
N GLN A 78 -3.38 17.47 0.68
CA GLN A 78 -2.67 16.42 1.41
C GLN A 78 -2.23 15.26 0.53
N HIS A 79 -2.63 15.23 -0.76
CA HIS A 79 -2.50 14.05 -1.61
C HIS A 79 -3.10 12.82 -0.90
N ALA A 80 -4.31 13.01 -0.38
CA ALA A 80 -5.10 12.01 0.32
C ALA A 80 -6.44 11.80 -0.39
N THR A 81 -7.27 10.91 0.14
CA THR A 81 -8.67 10.74 -0.28
C THR A 81 -9.62 10.90 0.90
N PRO A 82 -10.74 11.63 0.76
CA PRO A 82 -11.80 11.65 1.78
C PRO A 82 -12.61 10.35 1.80
N MET A 83 -12.37 9.44 0.85
CA MET A 83 -13.02 8.13 0.75
C MET A 83 -12.26 7.04 1.53
N ALA A 84 -11.09 7.37 2.11
CA ALA A 84 -10.40 6.46 3.00
C ALA A 84 -11.24 6.17 4.25
N GLN A 85 -11.31 4.89 4.61
CA GLN A 85 -12.07 4.44 5.77
C GLN A 85 -11.12 3.91 6.83
N SER A 86 -11.46 4.16 8.09
CA SER A 86 -10.85 3.47 9.22
C SER A 86 -11.52 2.13 9.42
N MET A 87 -10.73 1.06 9.46
CA MET A 87 -11.22 -0.30 9.69
C MET A 87 -10.37 -0.97 10.76
N SER A 88 -11.04 -1.67 11.66
CA SER A 88 -10.44 -2.62 12.58
C SER A 88 -9.97 -3.89 11.85
N VAL A 89 -9.14 -4.68 12.53
CA VAL A 89 -8.74 -6.01 12.02
C VAL A 89 -9.97 -6.88 11.78
N ASP A 90 -10.94 -6.89 12.69
CA ASP A 90 -12.15 -7.73 12.58
C ASP A 90 -13.03 -7.35 11.38
N GLU A 91 -13.13 -6.07 11.06
CA GLU A 91 -13.83 -5.60 9.86
C GLU A 91 -13.13 -6.11 8.60
N VAL A 92 -11.80 -6.02 8.53
CA VAL A 92 -11.04 -6.56 7.39
C VAL A 92 -11.20 -8.08 7.30
N LEU A 93 -11.09 -8.82 8.40
CA LEU A 93 -11.31 -10.27 8.41
C LEU A 93 -12.71 -10.64 7.91
N SER A 94 -13.72 -9.85 8.23
CA SER A 94 -15.08 -10.05 7.73
C SER A 94 -15.18 -9.91 6.21
N HIS A 95 -14.37 -9.05 5.59
CA HIS A 95 -14.26 -8.98 4.13
C HIS A 95 -13.44 -10.13 3.55
N VAL A 96 -12.36 -10.53 4.20
CA VAL A 96 -11.56 -11.70 3.78
C VAL A 96 -12.43 -12.97 3.74
N ARG A 97 -13.26 -13.20 4.76
CA ARG A 97 -14.20 -14.34 4.80
C ARG A 97 -15.22 -14.34 3.66
N LYS A 98 -15.64 -13.17 3.16
CA LYS A 98 -16.54 -13.09 2.00
C LYS A 98 -15.85 -13.49 0.69
N ALA A 99 -14.54 -13.30 0.61
CA ALA A 99 -13.75 -13.61 -0.58
C ALA A 99 -13.00 -14.96 -0.50
N VAL A 100 -13.00 -15.62 0.66
CA VAL A 100 -12.10 -16.76 0.98
C VAL A 100 -12.11 -17.89 -0.05
N LEU A 101 -13.27 -18.18 -0.66
CA LEU A 101 -13.37 -19.25 -1.67
C LEU A 101 -12.75 -18.90 -3.03
N PHE A 102 -12.45 -17.62 -3.25
CA PHE A 102 -11.94 -17.09 -4.51
C PHE A 102 -10.50 -16.57 -4.42
N ILE A 103 -9.86 -16.69 -3.25
CA ILE A 103 -8.51 -16.14 -3.03
C ILE A 103 -7.60 -17.20 -2.41
N GLU A 104 -6.32 -17.14 -2.78
CA GLU A 104 -5.23 -17.94 -2.23
C GLU A 104 -4.41 -17.14 -1.19
N GLY A 105 -4.69 -15.85 -1.06
CA GLY A 105 -4.02 -14.98 -0.12
C GLY A 105 -4.56 -13.58 -0.03
N ILE A 106 -3.93 -12.80 0.83
CA ILE A 106 -4.11 -11.36 0.94
C ILE A 106 -2.81 -10.62 0.65
N THR A 107 -2.92 -9.46 0.02
CA THR A 107 -1.81 -8.50 -0.15
C THR A 107 -2.17 -7.21 0.54
N VAL A 108 -1.28 -6.67 1.37
CA VAL A 108 -1.41 -5.32 1.91
C VAL A 108 -0.47 -4.39 1.13
N SER A 109 -1.07 -3.45 0.40
CA SER A 109 -0.43 -2.46 -0.49
C SER A 109 -0.95 -1.05 -0.14
N GLY A 110 -1.02 -0.11 -1.09
CA GLY A 110 -1.55 1.24 -0.90
C GLY A 110 -0.55 2.34 -1.22
N GLY A 111 -0.27 3.18 -0.22
CA GLY A 111 0.89 4.06 -0.22
C GLY A 111 2.15 3.30 0.12
N GLU A 112 2.47 3.22 1.41
CA GLU A 112 3.48 2.32 1.97
C GLU A 112 2.86 1.55 3.13
N ALA A 113 2.52 0.28 2.89
CA ALA A 113 1.82 -0.57 3.85
C ALA A 113 2.55 -0.64 5.20
N THR A 114 3.88 -0.70 5.19
CA THR A 114 4.67 -0.88 6.42
C THR A 114 4.73 0.39 7.28
N THR A 115 4.23 1.54 6.80
CA THR A 115 4.04 2.73 7.66
C THR A 115 2.95 2.51 8.72
N GLN A 116 2.14 1.46 8.57
CA GLN A 116 1.14 1.01 9.53
C GLN A 116 1.49 -0.37 10.09
N LEU A 117 2.78 -0.62 10.34
CA LEU A 117 3.31 -1.92 10.79
C LEU A 117 2.50 -2.60 11.91
N PRO A 118 2.07 -1.92 13.00
CA PRO A 118 1.29 -2.58 14.05
C PRO A 118 -0.02 -3.19 13.55
N PHE A 119 -0.70 -2.51 12.63
CA PHE A 119 -1.93 -3.01 12.02
C PHE A 119 -1.66 -4.20 11.10
N VAL A 120 -0.61 -4.13 10.26
CA VAL A 120 -0.24 -5.22 9.35
C VAL A 120 0.11 -6.49 10.13
N VAL A 121 0.92 -6.37 11.19
CA VAL A 121 1.28 -7.48 12.08
C VAL A 121 0.03 -8.06 12.74
N ALA A 122 -0.85 -7.22 13.28
CA ALA A 122 -2.08 -7.69 13.92
C ALA A 122 -3.00 -8.42 12.95
N LEU A 123 -3.20 -7.89 11.74
CA LEU A 123 -4.02 -8.51 10.71
C LEU A 123 -3.48 -9.88 10.30
N PHE A 124 -2.18 -9.96 9.99
CA PHE A 124 -1.55 -11.23 9.58
C PHE A 124 -1.56 -12.25 10.72
N THR A 125 -1.28 -11.82 11.95
CA THR A 125 -1.39 -12.68 13.14
C THR A 125 -2.79 -13.28 13.26
N ALA A 126 -3.83 -12.45 13.09
CA ALA A 126 -5.21 -12.90 13.17
C ALA A 126 -5.56 -13.91 12.06
N ILE A 127 -5.11 -13.68 10.82
CA ILE A 127 -5.30 -14.62 9.71
C ILE A 127 -4.61 -15.96 9.98
N LYS A 128 -3.36 -15.93 10.45
CA LYS A 128 -2.59 -17.16 10.74
C LYS A 128 -3.17 -17.98 11.90
N ASN A 129 -3.85 -17.33 12.84
CA ASN A 129 -4.50 -17.98 13.97
C ASN A 129 -5.96 -18.40 13.70
N ASP A 130 -6.60 -17.88 12.65
CA ASP A 130 -7.97 -18.22 12.31
C ASP A 130 -8.04 -19.57 11.55
N PRO A 131 -8.77 -20.59 12.06
CA PRO A 131 -8.86 -21.90 11.42
C PRO A 131 -9.39 -21.88 9.99
N GLN A 132 -10.25 -20.91 9.66
CA GLN A 132 -10.84 -20.77 8.33
C GLN A 132 -9.92 -20.01 7.37
N LEU A 133 -9.00 -19.19 7.87
CA LEU A 133 -8.19 -18.29 7.04
C LEU A 133 -6.70 -18.64 7.01
N ARG A 134 -6.19 -19.45 7.94
CA ARG A 134 -4.75 -19.76 8.07
C ARG A 134 -4.09 -20.38 6.84
N HIS A 135 -4.90 -20.93 5.93
CA HIS A 135 -4.44 -21.47 4.64
C HIS A 135 -4.08 -20.37 3.64
N LEU A 136 -4.54 -19.12 3.86
CA LEU A 136 -4.24 -17.98 3.01
C LEU A 136 -2.82 -17.49 3.23
N THR A 137 -2.15 -17.16 2.13
CA THR A 137 -0.85 -16.48 2.16
C THR A 137 -1.01 -14.99 2.48
N CYS A 138 -0.11 -14.41 3.26
CA CYS A 138 -0.08 -13.02 3.68
C CYS A 138 1.16 -12.34 3.11
N LEU A 139 0.96 -11.43 2.14
CA LEU A 139 2.03 -10.68 1.50
C LEU A 139 1.92 -9.19 1.78
N VAL A 140 3.07 -8.52 1.87
CA VAL A 140 3.13 -7.05 1.78
C VAL A 140 3.70 -6.62 0.44
N ASP A 141 3.09 -5.58 -0.12
CA ASP A 141 3.61 -4.83 -1.26
C ASP A 141 4.19 -3.52 -0.73
N SER A 142 5.50 -3.34 -0.85
CA SER A 142 6.24 -2.32 -0.12
C SER A 142 7.36 -1.71 -0.96
N ASN A 143 7.64 -0.44 -0.73
CA ASN A 143 8.80 0.24 -1.26
C ASN A 143 10.11 -0.14 -0.56
N GLY A 144 10.09 -0.98 0.48
CA GLY A 144 11.28 -1.54 1.11
C GLY A 144 11.99 -0.62 2.11
N MET A 145 11.43 0.54 2.45
CA MET A 145 12.02 1.47 3.44
C MET A 145 11.87 1.03 4.91
N LEU A 146 11.19 -0.09 5.18
CA LEU A 146 11.08 -0.64 6.53
C LEU A 146 12.47 -1.00 7.08
N SER A 147 12.73 -0.68 8.35
CA SER A 147 13.98 -1.07 9.03
C SER A 147 14.06 -2.58 9.20
N GLU A 148 15.29 -3.09 9.39
CA GLU A 148 15.52 -4.50 9.71
C GLU A 148 14.73 -4.95 10.95
N THR A 149 14.76 -4.16 12.02
CA THR A 149 13.94 -4.40 13.23
C THR A 149 12.43 -4.37 12.97
N GLY A 150 11.99 -3.67 11.92
CA GLY A 150 10.60 -3.69 11.47
C GLY A 150 10.28 -5.00 10.75
N TRP A 151 11.18 -5.45 9.86
CA TRP A 151 11.05 -6.75 9.20
C TRP A 151 11.05 -7.90 10.21
N GLU A 152 11.92 -7.88 11.22
CA GLU A 152 11.95 -8.89 12.29
C GLU A 152 10.61 -9.06 13.01
N LYS A 153 9.82 -7.98 13.15
CA LYS A 153 8.47 -8.02 13.72
C LYS A 153 7.44 -8.59 12.77
N LEU A 154 7.60 -8.36 11.47
CA LEU A 154 6.62 -8.75 10.45
C LEU A 154 6.82 -10.18 9.95
N LEU A 155 8.07 -10.60 9.75
CA LEU A 155 8.45 -11.89 9.18
C LEU A 155 7.82 -13.11 9.85
N PRO A 156 7.60 -13.18 11.18
CA PRO A 156 6.96 -14.33 11.82
C PRO A 156 5.54 -14.60 11.33
N VAL A 157 4.85 -13.59 10.80
CA VAL A 157 3.43 -13.68 10.37
C VAL A 157 3.25 -13.39 8.88
N CYS A 158 4.35 -13.12 8.17
CA CYS A 158 4.36 -12.75 6.76
C CYS A 158 4.94 -13.90 5.91
N ASP A 159 4.24 -14.29 4.85
CA ASP A 159 4.72 -15.34 3.96
C ASP A 159 5.77 -14.80 2.98
N GLY A 160 5.71 -13.51 2.65
CA GLY A 160 6.69 -12.85 1.80
C GLY A 160 6.35 -11.38 1.53
N ALA A 161 7.28 -10.70 0.87
CA ALA A 161 7.13 -9.31 0.47
C ALA A 161 7.46 -9.15 -1.01
N MET A 162 6.73 -8.26 -1.66
CA MET A 162 7.00 -7.79 -3.01
C MET A 162 7.62 -6.40 -2.85
N LEU A 163 8.86 -6.24 -3.31
CA LEU A 163 9.61 -5.00 -3.13
C LEU A 163 9.81 -4.25 -4.44
N ASP A 164 9.63 -2.94 -4.39
CA ASP A 164 9.97 -2.04 -5.48
C ASP A 164 11.41 -1.52 -5.36
N LEU A 165 12.22 -1.72 -6.39
CA LEU A 165 13.44 -0.94 -6.60
C LEU A 165 13.18 0.02 -7.75
N LYS A 166 13.13 1.33 -7.48
CA LYS A 166 12.68 2.34 -8.46
C LYS A 166 13.80 2.98 -9.30
N ALA A 167 15.04 2.75 -8.90
CA ALA A 167 16.29 3.07 -9.61
C ALA A 167 17.44 2.33 -8.93
N TRP A 168 18.55 2.11 -9.64
CA TRP A 168 19.73 1.47 -9.07
C TRP A 168 20.58 2.46 -8.27
N GLY A 169 20.94 3.60 -8.85
CA GLY A 169 21.75 4.64 -8.21
C GLY A 169 20.96 5.48 -7.21
N SER A 170 21.61 5.89 -6.13
CA SER A 170 20.99 6.72 -5.09
C SER A 170 20.52 8.08 -5.63
N GLU A 171 21.30 8.70 -6.51
CA GLU A 171 20.96 9.99 -7.11
C GLU A 171 19.70 9.90 -7.97
N CYS A 172 19.66 8.93 -8.90
CA CYS A 172 18.48 8.67 -9.73
C CYS A 172 17.24 8.35 -8.86
N HIS A 173 17.42 7.53 -7.82
CA HIS A 173 16.33 7.21 -6.90
C HIS A 173 15.80 8.44 -6.14
N GLN A 174 16.68 9.34 -5.70
CA GLN A 174 16.28 10.59 -5.05
C GLN A 174 15.53 11.50 -6.02
N GLN A 175 15.99 11.60 -7.27
CA GLN A 175 15.30 12.38 -8.30
C GLN A 175 13.90 11.83 -8.61
N LEU A 176 13.71 10.51 -8.58
CA LEU A 176 12.43 9.86 -8.88
C LEU A 176 11.47 9.82 -7.69
N THR A 177 11.97 9.67 -6.47
CA THR A 177 11.17 9.32 -5.28
C THR A 177 11.28 10.30 -4.10
N GLY A 178 12.26 11.19 -4.13
CA GLY A 178 12.59 12.10 -3.04
C GLY A 178 13.36 11.48 -1.86
N ARG A 179 13.88 10.25 -2.01
CA ARG A 179 14.69 9.53 -1.00
C ARG A 179 15.79 8.72 -1.66
N ASP A 180 16.85 8.36 -0.93
CA ASP A 180 17.82 7.35 -1.39
C ASP A 180 17.22 5.93 -1.34
N ASN A 181 17.98 4.94 -1.80
CA ASN A 181 17.57 3.53 -1.86
C ASN A 181 18.46 2.59 -1.02
N GLN A 182 19.29 3.11 -0.11
CA GLN A 182 20.20 2.26 0.67
C GLN A 182 19.42 1.27 1.55
N GLN A 183 18.40 1.76 2.26
CA GLN A 183 17.54 0.91 3.08
C GLN A 183 16.74 -0.09 2.24
N ILE A 184 16.28 0.33 1.06
CA ILE A 184 15.54 -0.52 0.12
C ILE A 184 16.41 -1.71 -0.31
N LYS A 185 17.66 -1.46 -0.72
CA LYS A 185 18.60 -2.53 -1.09
C LYS A 185 18.88 -3.48 0.08
N ARG A 186 19.02 -2.96 1.31
CA ARG A 186 19.17 -3.81 2.50
C ARG A 186 17.96 -4.70 2.74
N SER A 187 16.75 -4.15 2.60
CA SER A 187 15.50 -4.92 2.72
C SER A 187 15.41 -6.00 1.65
N ILE A 188 15.80 -5.72 0.41
CA ILE A 188 15.85 -6.70 -0.69
C ILE A 188 16.79 -7.85 -0.33
N CYS A 189 18.03 -7.57 0.08
CA CYS A 189 18.99 -8.60 0.46
C CYS A 189 18.49 -9.42 1.66
N LEU A 190 18.04 -8.77 2.73
CA LEU A 190 17.52 -9.42 3.93
C LEU A 190 16.38 -10.40 3.58
N LEU A 191 15.41 -9.95 2.80
CA LEU A 191 14.27 -10.78 2.43
C LEU A 191 14.66 -11.91 1.48
N ALA A 192 15.60 -11.68 0.57
CA ALA A 192 16.13 -12.73 -0.31
C ALA A 192 16.85 -13.81 0.50
N GLU A 193 17.74 -13.43 1.44
CA GLU A 193 18.45 -14.34 2.33
C GLU A 193 17.51 -15.16 3.22
N ARG A 194 16.39 -14.57 3.65
CA ARG A 194 15.36 -15.24 4.46
C ARG A 194 14.38 -16.09 3.63
N GLY A 195 14.49 -16.11 2.30
CA GLY A 195 13.53 -16.79 1.42
C GLY A 195 12.13 -16.16 1.44
N LYS A 196 12.06 -14.85 1.69
CA LYS A 196 10.83 -14.07 1.90
C LYS A 196 10.64 -12.94 0.88
N LEU A 197 11.56 -12.77 -0.06
CA LEU A 197 11.37 -11.89 -1.22
C LEU A 197 10.53 -12.65 -2.26
N ALA A 198 9.22 -12.40 -2.27
CA ALA A 198 8.29 -13.07 -3.17
C ALA A 198 8.39 -12.53 -4.60
N GLU A 199 8.65 -11.23 -4.75
CA GLU A 199 8.79 -10.57 -6.04
C GLU A 199 9.71 -9.34 -5.87
N LEU A 200 10.59 -9.11 -6.84
CA LEU A 200 11.32 -7.85 -6.99
C LEU A 200 10.79 -7.12 -8.22
N ARG A 201 10.26 -5.93 -8.02
CA ARG A 201 9.65 -5.09 -9.06
C ARG A 201 10.58 -3.95 -9.42
N LEU A 202 10.83 -3.79 -10.72
CA LEU A 202 11.62 -2.70 -11.26
C LEU A 202 10.70 -1.73 -11.98
N LEU A 203 10.79 -0.44 -11.63
CA LEU A 203 10.07 0.61 -12.32
C LEU A 203 10.84 0.96 -13.59
N VAL A 204 10.32 0.68 -14.78
CA VAL A 204 10.97 1.09 -16.02
C VAL A 204 10.29 2.32 -16.59
N ILE A 205 10.99 3.45 -16.57
CA ILE A 205 10.59 4.69 -17.25
C ILE A 205 11.67 5.00 -18.29
N PRO A 206 11.35 4.98 -19.60
CA PRO A 206 12.32 5.27 -20.64
C PRO A 206 13.11 6.55 -20.33
N ASP A 207 14.44 6.45 -20.46
CA ASP A 207 15.42 7.54 -20.27
C ASP A 207 15.47 8.18 -18.87
N GLN A 208 14.74 7.66 -17.89
CA GLN A 208 14.71 8.23 -16.52
C GLN A 208 15.26 7.29 -15.44
N VAL A 209 15.53 6.04 -15.78
CA VAL A 209 16.06 5.03 -14.86
C VAL A 209 17.45 4.58 -15.28
N ASP A 210 18.29 4.24 -14.32
CA ASP A 210 19.71 4.02 -14.55
C ASP A 210 20.14 2.54 -14.56
N TYR A 211 19.20 1.58 -14.50
CA TYR A 211 19.55 0.16 -14.35
C TYR A 211 20.59 -0.33 -15.37
N LEU A 212 20.41 0.00 -16.66
CA LEU A 212 21.29 -0.47 -17.73
C LEU A 212 22.72 0.06 -17.62
N HIS A 213 22.95 1.16 -16.91
CA HIS A 213 24.31 1.67 -16.65
C HIS A 213 25.08 0.82 -15.62
N HIS A 214 24.38 -0.08 -14.93
CA HIS A 214 24.94 -0.91 -13.85
C HIS A 214 24.81 -2.42 -14.14
N ILE A 215 24.38 -2.79 -15.35
CA ILE A 215 24.42 -4.18 -15.83
C ILE A 215 25.74 -4.37 -16.58
N GLU A 216 26.56 -5.31 -16.12
CA GLU A 216 27.74 -5.81 -16.84
C GLU A 216 27.34 -6.80 -17.94
#